data_AF-A0A8J6IV59-F1
#
_entry.id   AF-A0A8J6IV59-F1
#
_cell.length_a   1.000
_cell.length_b   1.000
_cell.length_c   1.000
_cell.angle_alpha   90.00
_cell.angle_beta   90.00
_cell.angle_gamma   90.00
#
_symmetry.space_group_name_H-M   'P 1'
#
loop_
_entity.id
_entity.type
_entity.pdbx_description
1 polymer ?
#
loop_
_entity_poly.entity_id
_entity_poly.type
_entity_poly.pdbx_seq_one_letter_code
_entity_poly.pdbx_strand_id
1 'polypeptide(L)'
;MHQLTLLLNNAPAALERVLQVTRYRGFVLESCDVRTEQNNLTVKMQVSGSRPVSLLTSQLNKLHDLEELCLTSLCSSVGDSDEQPVVRLAAGC
;
A
#
# COMPACT_ATOMS: atom_id res chain seq x y z
N MET A 1 -7.17 7.65 -5.71
CA MET A 1 -7.85 6.40 -5.28
C MET A 1 -6.99 5.23 -5.73
N HIS A 2 -6.76 4.25 -4.86
CA HIS A 2 -5.93 3.08 -5.15
C HIS A 2 -6.66 1.81 -4.72
N GLN A 3 -6.55 0.74 -5.50
CA GLN A 3 -7.09 -0.55 -5.13
C GLN A 3 -5.95 -1.49 -4.73
N LEU A 4 -6.11 -2.16 -3.61
CA LEU A 4 -5.17 -3.14 -3.09
C LEU A 4 -5.86 -4.50 -3.01
N THR A 5 -5.17 -5.53 -3.48
CA THR A 5 -5.56 -6.93 -3.27
C THR A 5 -4.47 -7.58 -2.43
N LEU A 6 -4.85 -8.15 -1.31
CA LEU A 6 -3.95 -8.77 -0.34
C LEU A 6 -4.34 -10.23 -0.18
N LEU A 7 -3.35 -11.11 -0.15
CA LEU A 7 -3.49 -12.48 0.30
C LEU A 7 -2.81 -12.59 1.65
N LEU A 8 -3.58 -12.94 2.68
CA LEU A 8 -3.09 -13.12 4.04
C LEU A 8 -3.30 -14.56 4.48
N ASN A 9 -2.47 -15.02 5.42
CA ASN A 9 -2.79 -16.18 6.22
C ASN A 9 -4.04 -15.91 7.06
N ASN A 10 -4.90 -16.91 7.19
CA ASN A 10 -6.10 -16.87 8.03
C ASN A 10 -5.70 -17.03 9.51
N ALA A 11 -5.02 -16.01 10.03
CA ALA A 11 -4.55 -15.91 11.40
C ALA A 11 -5.43 -14.94 12.21
N PRO A 12 -5.52 -15.12 13.54
CA PRO A 12 -6.25 -14.19 14.39
C PRO A 12 -5.67 -12.78 14.27
N ALA A 13 -6.54 -11.79 14.12
CA ALA A 13 -6.22 -10.37 13.96
C ALA A 13 -5.52 -9.97 12.65
N ALA A 14 -5.37 -10.86 11.66
CA ALA A 14 -4.70 -10.52 10.39
C ALA A 14 -5.40 -9.35 9.67
N LEU A 15 -6.74 -9.41 9.56
CA LEU A 15 -7.53 -8.34 8.95
C LEU A 15 -7.44 -7.04 9.75
N GLU A 16 -7.57 -7.12 11.07
CA GLU A 16 -7.52 -5.98 11.98
C GLU A 16 -6.18 -5.26 11.89
N ARG A 17 -5.06 -5.99 11.80
CA ARG A 17 -3.72 -5.42 11.60
C ARG A 17 -3.62 -4.65 10.28
N VAL A 18 -4.16 -5.20 9.19
CA VAL A 18 -4.19 -4.52 7.87
C VAL A 18 -5.00 -3.23 7.95
N LEU A 19 -6.20 -3.29 8.53
CA LEU A 19 -7.07 -2.12 8.69
C LEU A 19 -6.45 -1.07 9.61
N GLN A 20 -5.80 -1.50 10.68
CA GLN A 20 -5.06 -0.65 11.59
C GLN A 20 -3.93 0.08 10.85
N VAL A 21 -3.05 -0.64 10.15
CA VAL A 21 -1.97 -0.02 9.37
C VAL A 21 -2.52 0.98 8.36
N THR A 22 -3.58 0.64 7.65
CA THR A 22 -4.25 1.54 6.69
C THR A 22 -4.69 2.84 7.37
N ARG A 23 -5.37 2.74 8.51
CA ARG A 23 -5.90 3.91 9.22
C ARG A 23 -4.81 4.76 9.87
N TYR A 24 -3.84 4.13 10.53
CA TYR A 24 -2.73 4.83 11.20
C TYR A 24 -1.80 5.56 10.22
N ARG A 25 -1.75 5.11 8.96
CA ARG A 25 -0.99 5.79 7.90
C ARG A 25 -1.75 6.95 7.27
N GLY A 26 -2.95 7.27 7.76
CA GLY A 26 -3.74 8.40 7.29
C GLY A 26 -4.43 8.13 5.95
N PHE A 27 -4.66 6.86 5.61
CA PHE A 27 -5.53 6.49 4.49
C PHE A 27 -6.97 6.27 5.00
N VAL A 28 -7.91 6.64 4.15
CA VAL A 28 -9.34 6.38 4.30
C VAL A 28 -9.66 5.11 3.53
N LEU A 29 -10.33 4.18 4.21
CA LEU A 29 -10.85 2.96 3.61
C LEU A 29 -12.21 3.28 2.99
N GLU A 30 -12.32 3.21 1.67
CA GLU A 30 -13.57 3.49 0.95
C GLU A 30 -14.42 2.24 0.75
N SER A 31 -13.78 1.12 0.44
CA SER A 31 -14.44 -0.18 0.35
C SER A 31 -13.51 -1.31 0.74
N CYS A 32 -14.08 -2.41 1.22
CA CYS A 32 -13.35 -3.60 1.62
C CYS A 32 -14.23 -4.83 1.38
N ASP A 33 -13.75 -5.76 0.55
CA ASP A 33 -14.32 -7.08 0.33
C ASP A 33 -13.34 -8.10 0.90
N VAL A 34 -13.85 -9.02 1.72
CA VAL A 34 -13.03 -10.04 2.39
C VAL A 34 -13.61 -11.40 2.06
N ARG A 35 -12.75 -12.30 1.58
CA ARG A 35 -13.10 -13.70 1.31
C ARG A 35 -12.14 -14.59 2.07
N THR A 36 -12.70 -15.58 2.75
CA THR A 36 -11.93 -16.60 3.45
C THR A 36 -11.99 -17.88 2.63
N GLU A 37 -10.84 -18.40 2.24
CA GLU A 37 -10.72 -19.64 1.48
C GLU A 37 -9.71 -20.56 2.19
N GLN A 38 -10.22 -21.61 2.83
CA GLN A 38 -9.44 -22.57 3.61
C GLN A 38 -8.55 -21.87 4.67
N ASN A 39 -7.25 -21.77 4.38
CA ASN A 39 -6.23 -21.21 5.26
C ASN A 39 -5.84 -19.78 4.90
N ASN A 40 -6.46 -19.19 3.88
CA ASN A 40 -6.11 -17.87 3.37
C ASN A 40 -7.29 -16.89 3.45
N LEU A 41 -6.94 -15.62 3.59
CA LEU A 41 -7.84 -14.48 3.59
C LEU A 41 -7.48 -13.59 2.40
N THR A 42 -8.36 -13.52 1.41
CA THR A 42 -8.24 -12.58 0.30
C THR A 42 -8.96 -11.29 0.67
N VAL A 43 -8.22 -10.19 0.77
CA VAL A 43 -8.76 -8.86 1.09
C VAL A 43 -8.60 -7.95 -0.12
N LYS A 44 -9.72 -7.47 -0.67
CA LYS A 44 -9.74 -6.46 -1.72
C LYS A 44 -10.24 -5.16 -1.12
N MET A 45 -9.40 -4.13 -1.10
CA MET A 45 -9.75 -2.86 -0.47
C MET A 45 -9.46 -1.66 -1.37
N GLN A 46 -10.29 -0.62 -1.25
CA GLN A 46 -10.10 0.65 -1.93
C GLN A 46 -9.68 1.73 -0.93
N VAL A 47 -8.49 2.22 -1.23
CA VAL A 47 -7.66 3.27 -0.68
C VAL A 47 -7.93 4.70 -1.12
N SER A 48 -8.23 5.67 -0.25
CA SER A 48 -8.01 7.08 -0.59
C SER A 48 -7.16 7.81 0.46
N GLY A 49 -6.34 8.77 0.03
CA GLY A 49 -5.44 9.49 0.91
C GLY A 49 -4.57 10.48 0.15
N SER A 50 -4.03 11.46 0.88
CA SER A 50 -3.12 12.48 0.34
C SER A 50 -1.65 12.03 0.31
N ARG A 51 -1.34 10.89 0.95
CA ARG A 51 0.01 10.34 1.03
C ARG A 51 0.27 9.35 -0.11
N PRO A 52 1.54 9.16 -0.51
CA PRO A 52 1.89 8.18 -1.53
C PRO A 52 1.59 6.77 -1.01
N VAL A 53 0.85 5.99 -1.82
CA VAL A 53 0.44 4.61 -1.49
C VAL A 53 1.62 3.66 -1.27
N SER A 54 2.81 3.99 -1.79
CA SER A 54 4.06 3.28 -1.50
C SER A 54 4.37 3.18 0.00
N LEU A 55 4.01 4.19 0.80
CA LEU A 55 4.20 4.14 2.25
C LEU A 55 3.26 3.13 2.93
N LEU A 56 2.04 2.98 2.38
CA LEU A 56 1.09 1.99 2.87
C LEU A 56 1.54 0.58 2.51
N THR A 57 1.87 0.34 1.23
CA THR A 57 2.31 -0.99 0.76
C THR A 57 3.58 -1.45 1.46
N SER A 58 4.55 -0.55 1.65
CA SER A 58 5.78 -0.84 2.41
C SER A 58 5.52 -1.22 3.86
N GLN A 59 4.41 -0.77 4.44
CA GLN A 59 4.03 -1.08 5.82
C GLN A 59 3.20 -2.34 5.93
N LEU A 60 2.34 -2.60 4.96
CA LEU A 60 1.59 -3.85 4.86
C LEU A 60 2.55 -5.03 4.60
N ASN A 61 3.58 -4.85 3.76
CA ASN A 61 4.63 -5.86 3.51
C ASN A 61 5.45 -6.24 4.75
N LYS A 62 5.34 -5.51 5.87
CA LYS A 62 6.00 -5.85 7.14
C LYS A 62 5.13 -6.75 8.04
N LEU A 63 3.88 -7.00 7.65
CA LEU A 63 2.99 -7.89 8.38
C LEU A 63 3.40 -9.34 8.09
N HIS A 64 3.65 -10.12 9.14
CA HIS A 64 3.99 -11.54 9.00
C HIS A 64 2.86 -12.38 8.39
N ASP A 65 1.62 -11.92 8.56
CA ASP A 65 0.45 -12.60 8.02
C ASP A 65 0.30 -12.39 6.50
N LEU A 66 1.06 -11.49 5.88
CA LEU A 66 0.90 -11.13 4.47
C LEU A 66 1.73 -12.06 3.57
N GLU A 67 1.06 -12.73 2.64
CA GLU A 67 1.70 -13.59 1.63
C GLU A 67 1.91 -12.83 0.33
N GLU A 68 0.87 -12.16 -0.17
CA GLU A 68 0.92 -11.40 -1.41
C GLU A 68 0.23 -10.04 -1.27
N LEU A 69 0.79 -9.04 -1.95
CA LEU A 69 0.21 -7.72 -2.09
C LEU A 69 0.29 -7.28 -3.55
N CYS A 70 -0.87 -7.06 -4.17
CA CYS A 70 -1.00 -6.49 -5.49
C CYS A 70 -1.64 -5.11 -5.41
N LEU A 71 -0.98 -4.12 -6.02
CA LEU A 71 -1.48 -2.75 -6.10
C LEU A 71 -1.96 -2.46 -7.52
N THR A 72 -3.24 -2.11 -7.64
CA THR A 72 -3.83 -1.60 -8.88
C THR A 72 -3.98 -0.11 -8.74
N SER A 73 -2.99 0.63 -9.24
CA SER A 73 -3.08 2.09 -9.37
C SER A 73 -3.99 2.41 -10.56
N LEU A 74 -5.20 2.89 -10.29
CA LEU A 74 -5.96 3.64 -11.28
C LEU A 74 -5.25 5.00 -11.42
N CYS A 75 -4.42 5.12 -12.45
CA CYS A 75 -3.67 6.33 -12.72
C CYS A 75 -4.63 7.50 -12.99
N SER A 76 -4.84 8.36 -12.00
CA SER A 76 -5.31 9.72 -12.24
C SER A 76 -4.07 10.58 -12.44
N SER A 77 -3.75 10.84 -13.71
CA SER A 77 -2.68 11.73 -14.14
C SER A 77 -2.79 13.12 -13.50
N VAL A 78 -1.92 13.43 -12.54
CA VAL A 78 -1.46 14.79 -12.26
C VAL A 78 0.03 14.68 -11.97
N GLY A 79 0.83 15.35 -12.80
CA GLY A 79 2.28 15.20 -12.85
C GLY A 79 2.99 15.63 -11.58
N ASP A 80 4.12 14.99 -11.32
CA ASP A 80 5.21 15.58 -10.55
C ASP A 80 6.52 15.12 -11.20
N SER A 81 7.10 16.02 -11.98
CA SER A 81 8.47 15.91 -12.47
C SER A 81 9.39 16.28 -11.32
N ASP A 82 9.71 15.30 -10.47
CA ASP A 82 10.80 15.40 -9.50
C ASP A 82 12.14 15.35 -10.28
N GLU A 83 12.49 16.49 -10.89
CA GLU A 83 13.80 16.72 -11.49
C GLU A 83 14.82 16.92 -10.35
N GLN A 84 15.58 15.86 -10.06
CA GLN A 84 16.64 15.93 -9.04
C GLN A 84 17.78 16.85 -9.51
N PRO A 85 18.27 17.77 -8.66
CA PRO A 85 19.43 18.57 -9.01
C PRO A 85 20.69 17.71 -8.92
N VAL A 86 21.28 17.37 -10.07
CA VAL A 86 22.64 16.83 -10.10
C VAL A 86 23.64 17.94 -9.76
N VAL A 87 23.98 18.03 -8.48
CA VAL A 87 25.14 18.80 -8.04
C VAL A 87 26.38 17.94 -8.36
N ARG A 88 27.19 18.35 -9.33
CA ARG A 88 28.62 17.95 -9.35
C ARG A 88 29.50 19.16 -9.57
N LEU A 89 30.24 19.43 -8.50
CA LEU A 89 31.27 20.42 -8.32
C LEU A 89 32.37 20.34 -9.38
N ALA A 90 32.91 21.50 -9.72
CA ALA A 90 34.14 21.69 -10.45
C ALA A 90 35.34 21.00 -9.76
N ALA A 91 36.19 20.36 -10.55
CA ALA A 91 37.58 20.06 -10.20
C ALA A 91 38.42 19.82 -11.47
N GLY A 92 39.49 20.62 -11.63
CA GLY A 92 40.61 20.40 -12.55
C GLY A 92 40.47 21.15 -13.88
N CYS A 93 41.29 22.13 -14.25
CA CYS A 93 42.68 22.42 -13.89
C CYS A 93 42.89 23.91 -13.58
#